data_AF-A0A536X4A9-F1
#
_entry.id   AF-A0A536X4A9-F1
#
_cell.length_a   1.000
_cell.length_b   1.000
_cell.length_c   1.000
_cell.angle_alpha   90.00
_cell.angle_beta   90.00
_cell.angle_gamma   90.00
#
_symmetry.space_group_name_H-M   'P 1'
#
loop_
_entity.id
_entity.type
_entity.pdbx_description
1 polymer ?
#
loop_
_entity_poly.entity_id
_entity_poly.type
_entity_poly.pdbx_seq_one_letter_code
_entity_poly.pdbx_strand_id
1 'polypeptide(L)'
;MNCTTCAAHRDAEKMRTAMSLCVFTSALALMAFAAGVHNETPSREMYVALSNSVVRVEANREDGALSVGSGVTVAPSVVVTNCHVIRDANVVRISGLGRLWEATDQYVDTLHDLCFLRVPTWRGDSIVLGAAESLRVGQPVAALGFTGGTAISLKMGHVLALHSMEAGHIVESDTAFTSGSSGGGLFDASGALVGLLTFRARGKGSGFYSLPVEWIRDRLPMDNQWSALYAIHGERPFWQRDADALPYFMRVSLLETEGRWDAVLDLTDRWSSAFPDNAEPLLSRGKALQNLEHPRAAVLAFSDALRLAPDEPAAWYGLAIAYASLGDNPGLRRAQAKVGMLDENLAAKLEVELGLRNFR
;
A
#
# COMPACT_ATOMS: atom_id res chain seq x y z
N MET A 1 30.17 82.57 11.44
CA MET A 1 30.33 82.35 12.90
C MET A 1 29.41 81.19 13.25
N ASN A 2 29.92 79.96 13.19
CA ASN A 2 30.54 79.22 14.32
C ASN A 2 29.50 79.04 15.44
N CYS A 3 29.25 77.85 16.01
CA CYS A 3 30.17 76.74 16.17
C CYS A 3 29.43 75.50 16.75
N THR A 4 29.75 74.33 16.19
CA THR A 4 30.20 73.10 16.90
C THR A 4 29.39 72.47 18.04
N THR A 5 28.91 71.26 17.73
CA THR A 5 29.27 69.98 18.39
C THR A 5 30.41 69.98 19.41
N CYS A 6 30.24 69.30 20.55
CA CYS A 6 31.19 68.34 21.16
C CYS A 6 30.57 67.84 22.48
N ALA A 7 30.27 66.56 22.65
CA ALA A 7 31.18 65.42 22.83
C ALA A 7 31.86 65.39 24.22
N ALA A 8 31.76 64.19 24.81
CA ALA A 8 32.78 63.52 25.61
C ALA A 8 32.67 63.59 27.16
N HIS A 9 32.44 62.39 27.73
CA HIS A 9 33.31 61.75 28.73
C HIS A 9 33.53 62.43 30.10
N ARG A 10 32.96 61.83 31.17
CA ARG A 10 33.68 60.91 32.09
C ARG A 10 32.88 60.69 33.37
N ASP A 11 32.64 59.42 33.66
CA ASP A 11 32.91 58.73 34.93
C ASP A 11 32.82 59.53 36.23
N ALA A 12 31.84 59.16 37.06
CA ALA A 12 32.07 58.97 38.49
C ALA A 12 31.01 58.05 39.08
N GLU A 13 31.44 56.82 39.36
CA GLU A 13 30.83 55.88 40.29
C GLU A 13 30.35 56.55 41.59
N LYS A 14 29.21 56.05 42.10
CA LYS A 14 28.91 55.70 43.52
C LYS A 14 27.55 56.22 43.95
N MET A 15 26.53 55.36 43.86
CA MET A 15 25.87 54.89 45.08
C MET A 15 25.07 53.62 44.79
N ARG A 16 25.49 52.52 45.42
CA ARG A 16 24.70 51.32 45.64
C ARG A 16 23.38 51.71 46.34
N THR A 17 22.26 51.08 46.02
CA THR A 17 21.60 50.03 46.86
C THR A 17 20.17 49.75 46.34
N ALA A 18 19.90 48.49 46.01
CA ALA A 18 18.59 47.80 45.98
C ALA A 18 17.54 48.27 44.93
N MET A 19 16.69 47.44 44.34
CA MET A 19 16.45 45.99 44.23
C MET A 19 15.19 45.86 43.34
N SER A 20 15.07 44.74 42.63
CA SER A 20 13.90 44.25 41.88
C SER A 20 13.69 44.80 40.45
N LEU A 21 14.21 44.14 39.41
CA LEU A 21 13.73 42.89 38.76
C LEU A 21 12.57 43.13 37.77
N CYS A 22 12.90 43.50 36.53
CA CYS A 22 12.11 43.22 35.33
C CYS A 22 12.98 43.42 34.08
N VAL A 23 13.92 42.50 33.86
CA VAL A 23 14.47 42.29 32.53
C VAL A 23 13.58 41.23 31.88
N PHE A 24 12.74 41.66 30.95
CA PHE A 24 12.10 40.78 29.98
C PHE A 24 13.21 40.15 29.11
N THR A 25 13.80 39.06 29.58
CA THR A 25 14.46 38.10 28.71
C THR A 25 13.37 37.42 27.91
N SER A 26 13.15 37.88 26.68
CA SER A 26 12.41 37.13 25.67
C SER A 26 13.24 35.89 25.31
N ALA A 27 13.11 34.83 26.12
CA ALA A 27 13.49 33.49 25.73
C ALA A 27 12.56 33.08 24.59
N LEU A 28 13.08 33.15 23.36
CA LEU A 28 12.44 32.56 22.20
C LEU A 28 12.41 31.05 22.46
N ALA A 29 11.27 30.56 22.93
CA ALA A 29 11.03 29.13 23.05
C ALA A 29 11.06 28.56 21.63
N LEU A 30 12.18 27.96 21.24
CA LEU A 30 12.20 26.97 20.18
C LEU A 30 11.28 25.84 20.64
N MET A 31 10.02 25.89 20.23
CA MET A 31 9.21 24.68 20.15
C MET A 31 9.88 23.81 19.08
N ALA A 32 10.73 22.90 19.53
CA ALA A 32 11.07 21.74 18.74
C ALA A 32 9.77 20.97 18.52
N PHE A 33 9.16 21.15 17.35
CA PHE A 33 8.33 20.11 16.78
C PHE A 33 9.27 18.93 16.49
N ALA A 34 9.50 18.12 17.52
CA ALA A 34 9.84 16.73 17.27
C ALA A 34 8.58 16.14 16.64
N ALA A 35 8.53 16.12 15.31
CA ALA A 35 7.70 15.17 14.60
C ALA A 35 8.17 13.80 15.09
N GLY A 36 7.45 13.27 16.07
CA GLY A 36 7.70 11.93 16.55
C GLY A 36 7.52 11.02 15.35
N VAL A 37 8.55 10.24 15.05
CA VAL A 37 8.40 9.04 14.24
C VAL A 37 7.41 8.18 15.01
N HIS A 38 6.14 8.25 14.65
CA HIS A 38 5.14 7.32 15.15
C HIS A 38 5.51 5.97 14.54
N ASN A 39 6.27 5.17 15.29
CA ASN A 39 6.16 3.72 15.16
C ASN A 39 4.72 3.40 15.56
N GLU A 40 3.80 3.44 14.59
CA GLU A 40 2.37 3.21 14.76
C GLU A 40 2.17 1.76 15.18
N THR A 41 2.30 1.52 16.48
CA THR A 41 1.74 0.32 17.07
C THR A 41 0.23 0.47 16.91
N PRO A 42 -0.47 -0.49 16.30
CA PRO A 42 -1.90 -0.34 16.09
C PRO A 42 -2.58 -0.13 17.43
N SER A 43 -3.49 0.84 17.49
CA SER A 43 -4.21 1.10 18.72
C SER A 43 -4.99 -0.15 19.13
N ARG A 44 -5.04 -0.42 20.44
CA ARG A 44 -5.79 -1.56 20.95
C ARG A 44 -7.26 -1.46 20.56
N GLU A 45 -7.76 -0.23 20.48
CA GLU A 45 -9.09 0.14 20.04
C GLU A 45 -9.34 -0.29 18.59
N MET A 46 -8.41 0.04 17.67
CA MET A 46 -8.49 -0.38 16.26
C MET A 46 -8.48 -1.89 16.14
N TYR A 47 -7.57 -2.59 16.84
CA TYR A 47 -7.51 -4.05 16.82
C TYR A 47 -8.84 -4.69 17.26
N VAL A 48 -9.42 -4.22 18.36
CA VAL A 48 -10.70 -4.74 18.88
C VAL A 48 -11.84 -4.47 17.90
N ALA A 49 -11.94 -3.26 17.36
CA ALA A 49 -12.96 -2.91 16.38
C ALA A 49 -12.89 -3.79 15.12
N LEU A 50 -11.68 -3.96 14.57
CA LEU A 50 -11.48 -4.79 13.37
C LEU A 50 -11.71 -6.28 13.65
N SER A 51 -11.36 -6.78 14.85
CA SER A 51 -11.54 -8.19 15.21
C SER A 51 -13.00 -8.67 15.24
N ASN A 52 -13.97 -7.74 15.37
CA ASN A 52 -15.39 -8.06 15.29
C ASN A 52 -15.89 -8.20 13.85
N SER A 53 -15.17 -7.63 12.88
CA SER A 53 -15.52 -7.63 11.46
C SER A 53 -14.77 -8.72 10.68
N VAL A 54 -13.56 -9.07 11.11
CA VAL A 54 -12.70 -10.09 10.47
C VAL A 54 -12.90 -11.46 11.13
N VAL A 55 -13.27 -12.45 10.32
CA VAL A 55 -13.61 -13.82 10.76
C VAL A 55 -12.67 -14.84 10.14
N ARG A 56 -12.54 -16.01 10.78
CA ARG A 56 -11.86 -17.16 10.17
C ARG A 56 -12.85 -17.91 9.30
N VAL A 57 -12.44 -18.28 8.09
CA VAL A 57 -13.22 -19.11 7.18
C VAL A 57 -12.66 -20.54 7.21
N GLU A 58 -13.55 -21.52 7.41
CA GLU A 58 -13.25 -22.95 7.41
C GLU A 58 -14.08 -23.61 6.31
N ALA A 59 -13.41 -24.20 5.33
CA ALA A 59 -14.04 -24.81 4.16
C ALA A 59 -13.70 -26.31 4.12
N ASN A 60 -14.70 -27.16 4.34
CA ASN A 60 -14.55 -28.60 4.22
C ASN A 60 -14.73 -28.99 2.75
N ARG A 61 -13.67 -29.58 2.19
CA ARG A 61 -13.61 -29.95 0.78
C ARG A 61 -14.20 -31.32 0.53
N GLU A 62 -14.61 -31.57 -0.70
CA GLU A 62 -15.19 -32.85 -1.13
C GLU A 62 -14.24 -34.04 -0.96
N ASP A 63 -12.92 -33.79 -1.03
CA ASP A 63 -11.87 -34.79 -0.79
C ASP A 63 -11.61 -35.06 0.72
N GLY A 64 -12.37 -34.41 1.60
CA GLY A 64 -12.22 -34.50 3.06
C GLY A 64 -11.14 -33.59 3.63
N ALA A 65 -10.42 -32.82 2.82
CA ALA A 65 -9.45 -31.85 3.31
C ALA A 65 -10.13 -30.61 3.89
N LEU A 66 -9.48 -29.97 4.87
CA LEU A 66 -9.90 -28.68 5.43
C LEU A 66 -9.04 -27.57 4.82
N SER A 67 -9.69 -26.60 4.18
CA SER A 67 -9.10 -25.31 3.81
C SER A 67 -9.43 -24.27 4.86
N VAL A 68 -8.46 -23.43 5.21
CA VAL A 68 -8.63 -22.36 6.19
C VAL A 68 -8.14 -21.05 5.61
N GLY A 69 -8.96 -20.02 5.78
CA GLY A 69 -8.67 -18.65 5.39
C GLY A 69 -9.31 -17.65 6.34
N SER A 70 -9.48 -16.44 5.85
CA SER A 70 -10.08 -15.31 6.54
C SER A 70 -11.24 -14.76 5.73
N GLY A 71 -12.08 -13.95 6.36
CA GLY A 71 -13.19 -13.25 5.72
C GLY A 71 -13.44 -11.91 6.40
N VAL A 72 -14.06 -10.98 5.69
CA VAL A 72 -14.43 -9.66 6.21
C VAL A 72 -15.93 -9.47 6.11
N THR A 73 -16.56 -9.02 7.19
CA THR A 73 -17.99 -8.69 7.20
C THR A 73 -18.20 -7.34 6.52
N VAL A 74 -18.91 -7.34 5.39
CA VAL A 74 -19.06 -6.15 4.51
C VAL A 74 -20.50 -5.64 4.45
N ALA A 75 -21.46 -6.46 4.88
CA ALA A 75 -22.85 -6.08 5.09
C ALA A 75 -23.47 -6.99 6.17
N PRO A 76 -24.66 -6.68 6.70
CA PRO A 76 -25.32 -7.53 7.70
C PRO A 76 -25.41 -8.99 7.22
N SER A 77 -24.83 -9.90 7.99
CA SER A 77 -24.78 -11.34 7.67
C SER A 77 -24.07 -11.69 6.35
N VAL A 78 -23.28 -10.78 5.76
CA VAL A 78 -22.52 -11.02 4.53
C VAL A 78 -21.03 -10.90 4.81
N VAL A 79 -20.30 -11.98 4.53
CA VAL A 79 -18.85 -12.05 4.65
C VAL A 79 -18.25 -12.23 3.27
N VAL A 80 -17.30 -11.38 2.89
CA VAL A 80 -16.47 -11.58 1.69
C VAL A 80 -15.21 -12.36 2.07
N THR A 81 -14.78 -13.26 1.20
CA THR A 81 -13.52 -14.01 1.28
C THR A 81 -12.98 -14.24 -0.13
N ASN A 82 -11.81 -14.86 -0.25
CA ASN A 82 -11.34 -15.30 -1.56
C ASN A 82 -12.02 -16.59 -2.01
N CYS A 83 -12.35 -16.70 -3.29
CA CYS A 83 -12.92 -17.93 -3.83
C CYS A 83 -11.97 -19.13 -3.71
N HIS A 84 -10.66 -18.92 -3.82
CA HIS A 84 -9.70 -20.00 -3.62
C HIS A 84 -9.69 -20.56 -2.18
N VAL A 85 -10.17 -19.82 -1.18
CA VAL A 85 -10.28 -20.30 0.20
C VAL A 85 -11.38 -21.35 0.32
N ILE A 86 -12.50 -21.16 -0.39
CA ILE A 86 -13.68 -22.02 -0.36
C ILE A 86 -13.79 -22.97 -1.57
N ARG A 87 -12.73 -23.09 -2.37
CA ARG A 87 -12.69 -23.95 -3.55
C ARG A 87 -12.89 -25.42 -3.18
N ASP A 88 -13.63 -26.14 -4.03
CA ASP A 88 -14.01 -27.54 -3.84
C ASP A 88 -14.72 -27.83 -2.50
N ALA A 89 -15.29 -26.81 -1.84
CA ALA A 89 -15.96 -26.96 -0.55
C ALA A 89 -17.46 -27.20 -0.69
N ASN A 90 -17.98 -28.15 0.07
CA ASN A 90 -19.42 -28.40 0.19
C ASN A 90 -20.01 -27.77 1.47
N VAL A 91 -19.17 -27.49 2.46
CA VAL A 91 -19.56 -26.86 3.72
C VAL A 91 -18.56 -25.76 4.05
N VAL A 92 -19.06 -24.54 4.18
CA VAL A 92 -18.27 -23.37 4.57
C VAL A 92 -18.80 -22.84 5.89
N ARG A 93 -17.90 -22.65 6.85
CA ARG A 93 -18.20 -22.07 8.16
C ARG A 93 -17.32 -20.86 8.41
N ILE A 94 -17.85 -19.92 9.17
CA ILE A 94 -17.08 -18.81 9.74
C ILE A 94 -16.97 -18.98 11.24
N SER A 95 -15.85 -18.57 11.82
CA SER A 95 -15.68 -18.49 13.26
C SER A 95 -15.08 -17.16 13.70
N GLY A 96 -15.56 -16.69 14.85
CA GLY A 96 -15.22 -15.40 15.43
C GLY A 96 -15.78 -15.34 16.85
N LEU A 97 -15.09 -14.66 17.76
CA LEU A 97 -15.54 -14.50 19.15
C LEU A 97 -15.86 -15.85 19.86
N GLY A 98 -15.11 -16.91 19.52
CA GLY A 98 -15.26 -18.24 20.12
C GLY A 98 -16.51 -19.03 19.67
N ARG A 99 -17.21 -18.58 18.64
CA ARG A 99 -18.40 -19.24 18.09
C ARG A 99 -18.21 -19.56 16.60
N LEU A 100 -19.01 -20.51 16.11
CA LEU A 100 -18.99 -21.02 14.75
C LEU A 100 -20.38 -20.83 14.12
N TRP A 101 -20.41 -20.42 12.85
CA TRP A 101 -21.62 -20.26 12.07
C TRP A 101 -21.43 -20.86 10.68
N GLU A 102 -22.47 -21.45 10.13
CA GLU A 102 -22.45 -22.04 8.80
C GLU A 102 -23.01 -21.05 7.77
N ALA A 103 -22.33 -20.93 6.62
CA ALA A 103 -22.84 -20.18 5.50
C ALA A 103 -23.94 -20.99 4.78
N THR A 104 -24.99 -20.33 4.33
CA THR A 104 -26.12 -20.97 3.65
C THR A 104 -26.06 -20.79 2.14
N ASP A 105 -25.59 -19.62 1.71
CA ASP A 105 -25.57 -19.20 0.32
C ASP A 105 -24.24 -18.55 -0.03
N GLN A 106 -23.90 -18.61 -1.32
CA GLN A 106 -22.75 -17.94 -1.90
C GLN A 106 -23.11 -17.14 -3.15
N TYR A 107 -22.36 -16.08 -3.37
CA TYR A 107 -22.16 -15.46 -4.68
C TYR A 107 -20.68 -15.57 -5.05
N VAL A 108 -20.41 -15.97 -6.28
CA VAL A 108 -19.07 -16.41 -6.71
C VAL A 108 -18.62 -15.61 -7.91
N ASP A 109 -17.48 -14.93 -7.76
CA ASP A 109 -16.74 -14.30 -8.85
C ASP A 109 -15.30 -14.86 -8.86
N THR A 110 -15.13 -15.99 -9.54
CA THR A 110 -13.85 -16.71 -9.58
C THR A 110 -12.78 -15.95 -10.33
N LEU A 111 -13.13 -15.12 -11.32
CA LEU A 111 -12.17 -14.35 -12.11
C LEU A 111 -11.43 -13.35 -11.22
N HIS A 112 -12.18 -12.66 -10.35
CA HIS A 112 -11.67 -11.68 -9.40
C HIS A 112 -11.24 -12.30 -8.07
N ASP A 113 -11.45 -13.61 -7.89
CA ASP A 113 -11.21 -14.33 -6.64
C ASP A 113 -12.03 -13.78 -5.46
N LEU A 114 -13.26 -13.33 -5.71
CA LEU A 114 -14.16 -12.75 -4.72
C LEU A 114 -15.39 -13.63 -4.52
N CYS A 115 -15.54 -14.16 -3.32
CA CYS A 115 -16.68 -14.97 -2.94
C CYS A 115 -17.37 -14.35 -1.72
N PHE A 116 -18.68 -14.14 -1.83
CA PHE A 116 -19.51 -13.60 -0.76
C PHE A 116 -20.32 -14.74 -0.16
N LEU A 117 -20.35 -14.79 1.17
CA LEU A 117 -21.01 -15.82 1.96
C LEU A 117 -22.15 -15.17 2.75
N ARG A 118 -23.36 -15.72 2.63
CA ARG A 118 -24.50 -15.34 3.46
C ARG A 118 -24.50 -16.24 4.69
N VAL A 119 -24.47 -15.62 5.87
CA VAL A 119 -24.41 -16.29 7.17
C VAL A 119 -25.53 -15.75 8.07
N PRO A 120 -26.77 -16.27 7.96
CA PRO A 120 -27.97 -15.63 8.51
C PRO A 120 -27.98 -15.40 10.02
N THR A 121 -27.20 -16.16 10.79
CA THR A 121 -27.09 -16.06 12.26
C THR A 121 -25.86 -15.27 12.73
N TRP A 122 -24.99 -14.84 11.82
CA TRP A 122 -23.85 -13.98 12.13
C TRP A 122 -24.28 -12.53 12.28
N ARG A 123 -23.73 -11.84 13.28
CA ARG A 123 -24.08 -10.46 13.67
C ARG A 123 -22.81 -9.61 13.88
N GLY A 124 -21.76 -9.87 13.09
CA GLY A 124 -20.56 -9.04 13.10
C GLY A 124 -20.83 -7.63 12.58
N ASP A 125 -19.97 -6.71 12.98
CA ASP A 125 -20.01 -5.33 12.50
C ASP A 125 -19.66 -5.30 11.01
N SER A 126 -20.43 -4.54 10.23
CA SER A 126 -20.09 -4.31 8.83
C SER A 126 -18.98 -3.28 8.74
N ILE A 127 -17.88 -3.63 8.08
CA ILE A 127 -16.77 -2.73 7.92
C ILE A 127 -17.13 -1.56 7.00
N VAL A 128 -16.56 -0.39 7.27
CA VAL A 128 -16.57 0.72 6.32
C VAL A 128 -15.68 0.36 5.13
N LEU A 129 -16.23 0.42 3.92
CA LEU A 129 -15.46 0.29 2.69
C LEU A 129 -14.86 1.66 2.36
N GLY A 130 -13.53 1.72 2.30
CA GLY A 130 -12.78 2.91 1.91
C GLY A 130 -12.70 3.07 0.39
N ALA A 131 -11.63 3.70 -0.08
CA ALA A 131 -11.34 3.90 -1.49
C ALA A 131 -9.85 3.68 -1.76
N ALA A 132 -9.51 2.72 -2.61
CA ALA A 132 -8.11 2.45 -2.95
C ALA A 132 -7.49 3.58 -3.77
N GLU A 133 -8.28 4.38 -4.49
CA GLU A 133 -7.81 5.57 -5.23
C GLU A 133 -7.29 6.67 -4.31
N SER A 134 -7.67 6.64 -3.03
CA SER A 134 -7.15 7.57 -2.02
C SER A 134 -5.78 7.14 -1.47
N LEU A 135 -5.37 5.89 -1.71
CA LEU A 135 -4.08 5.39 -1.26
C LEU A 135 -2.94 6.05 -2.02
N ARG A 136 -1.83 6.24 -1.32
CA ARG A 136 -0.55 6.63 -1.94
C ARG A 136 0.54 5.64 -1.57
N VAL A 137 1.51 5.47 -2.45
CA VAL A 137 2.75 4.74 -2.14
C VAL A 137 3.39 5.37 -0.89
N GLY A 138 3.89 4.52 0.01
CA GLY A 138 4.43 4.92 1.31
C GLY A 138 3.37 5.14 2.39
N GLN A 139 2.07 5.15 2.07
CA GLN A 139 1.02 5.31 3.07
C GLN A 139 0.96 4.10 4.01
N PRO A 140 0.84 4.31 5.35
CA PRO A 140 0.69 3.22 6.30
C PRO A 140 -0.64 2.49 6.11
N VAL A 141 -0.58 1.17 6.21
CA VAL A 141 -1.71 0.25 6.13
C VAL A 141 -1.55 -0.89 7.15
N ALA A 142 -2.66 -1.52 7.49
CA ALA A 142 -2.71 -2.63 8.44
C ALA A 142 -3.38 -3.85 7.83
N ALA A 143 -2.70 -5.00 7.80
CA ALA A 143 -3.27 -6.27 7.36
C ALA A 143 -3.77 -7.07 8.57
N LEU A 144 -5.05 -7.47 8.55
CA LEU A 144 -5.64 -8.34 9.58
C LEU A 144 -6.20 -9.62 8.96
N GLY A 145 -5.79 -10.76 9.51
CA GLY A 145 -6.32 -12.06 9.13
C GLY A 145 -5.81 -13.17 10.04
N PHE A 146 -6.24 -14.41 9.78
CA PHE A 146 -5.92 -15.59 10.55
C PHE A 146 -4.63 -16.26 10.03
N THR A 147 -3.47 -15.74 10.43
CA THR A 147 -2.16 -16.29 10.05
C THR A 147 -2.03 -17.75 10.52
N GLY A 148 -1.60 -18.64 9.62
CA GLY A 148 -1.54 -20.08 9.87
C GLY A 148 -2.90 -20.73 10.14
N GLY A 149 -4.01 -20.03 9.88
CA GLY A 149 -5.38 -20.52 10.07
C GLY A 149 -5.87 -20.60 11.52
N THR A 150 -5.11 -20.07 12.49
CA THR A 150 -5.44 -20.23 13.92
C THR A 150 -5.58 -18.90 14.64
N ALA A 151 -4.50 -18.13 14.73
CA ALA A 151 -4.48 -16.86 15.44
C ALA A 151 -4.79 -15.70 14.50
N ILE A 152 -5.74 -14.84 14.90
CA ILE A 152 -5.94 -13.54 14.27
C ILE A 152 -4.71 -12.65 14.55
N SER A 153 -4.13 -12.09 13.49
CA SER A 153 -2.89 -11.31 13.54
C SER A 153 -3.03 -10.02 12.76
N LEU A 154 -2.64 -8.92 13.41
CA LEU A 154 -2.55 -7.59 12.81
C LEU A 154 -1.09 -7.28 12.47
N LYS A 155 -0.83 -6.85 11.24
CA LYS A 155 0.50 -6.50 10.74
C LYS A 155 0.45 -5.11 10.11
N MET A 156 1.23 -4.19 10.67
CA MET A 156 1.43 -2.87 10.07
C MET A 156 2.46 -2.95 8.95
N GLY A 157 2.31 -2.06 7.97
CA GLY A 157 3.20 -1.91 6.84
C GLY A 157 2.80 -0.69 6.02
N HIS A 158 3.24 -0.64 4.77
CA HIS A 158 3.05 0.46 3.85
C HIS A 158 2.64 -0.05 2.47
N VAL A 159 1.94 0.81 1.73
CA VAL A 159 1.69 0.61 0.30
C VAL A 159 3.01 0.71 -0.44
N LEU A 160 3.37 -0.32 -1.21
CA LEU A 160 4.55 -0.36 -2.06
C LEU A 160 4.25 0.08 -3.50
N ALA A 161 3.10 -0.34 -4.02
CA ALA A 161 2.64 0.00 -5.37
C ALA A 161 1.11 -0.13 -5.47
N LEU A 162 0.53 0.57 -6.44
CA LEU A 162 -0.88 0.50 -6.79
C LEU A 162 -0.97 0.12 -8.27
N HIS A 163 -1.52 -1.07 -8.55
CA HIS A 163 -1.64 -1.57 -9.92
C HIS A 163 -3.05 -1.38 -10.43
N SER A 164 -3.21 -0.58 -11.48
CA SER A 164 -4.52 -0.29 -12.07
C SER A 164 -5.08 -1.54 -12.73
N MET A 165 -6.27 -1.98 -12.31
CA MET A 165 -6.97 -3.12 -12.89
C MET A 165 -8.49 -2.92 -12.84
N GLU A 166 -9.10 -2.87 -14.03
CA GLU A 166 -10.50 -2.50 -14.20
C GLU A 166 -10.82 -1.16 -13.50
N ALA A 167 -11.88 -1.10 -12.68
CA ALA A 167 -12.29 0.08 -11.92
C ALA A 167 -11.67 0.15 -10.51
N GLY A 168 -10.45 -0.38 -10.30
CA GLY A 168 -9.80 -0.32 -8.99
C GLY A 168 -8.29 -0.52 -9.04
N HIS A 169 -7.65 -0.48 -7.87
CA HIS A 169 -6.21 -0.68 -7.71
C HIS A 169 -5.91 -1.92 -6.88
N ILE A 170 -5.16 -2.87 -7.46
CA ILE A 170 -4.56 -3.95 -6.68
C ILE A 170 -3.45 -3.32 -5.85
N VAL A 171 -3.54 -3.50 -4.53
CA VAL A 171 -2.61 -2.91 -3.58
C VAL A 171 -1.47 -3.87 -3.33
N GLU A 172 -0.25 -3.50 -3.71
CA GLU A 172 0.98 -4.15 -3.26
C GLU A 172 1.45 -3.49 -1.97
N SER A 173 1.81 -4.28 -0.96
CA SER A 173 2.25 -3.81 0.35
C SER A 173 3.36 -4.68 0.92
N ASP A 174 4.08 -4.15 1.93
CA ASP A 174 5.06 -4.91 2.71
C ASP A 174 4.45 -5.59 3.96
N THR A 175 3.11 -5.58 4.09
CA THR A 175 2.40 -6.25 5.18
C THR A 175 2.47 -7.76 5.02
N ALA A 176 3.53 -8.37 5.56
CA ALA A 176 3.75 -9.79 5.40
C ALA A 176 2.65 -10.64 6.04
N PHE A 177 2.02 -11.49 5.22
CA PHE A 177 1.02 -12.46 5.66
C PHE A 177 1.36 -13.89 5.20
N THR A 178 0.71 -14.87 5.83
CA THR A 178 0.97 -16.30 5.58
C THR A 178 -0.31 -17.02 5.17
N SER A 179 -0.21 -18.31 4.85
CA SER A 179 -1.39 -19.15 4.59
C SER A 179 -2.41 -18.99 5.73
N GLY A 180 -3.69 -18.89 5.38
CA GLY A 180 -4.78 -18.58 6.31
C GLY A 180 -5.18 -17.10 6.36
N SER A 181 -4.30 -16.17 5.99
CA SER A 181 -4.64 -14.74 5.93
C SER A 181 -5.46 -14.36 4.70
N SER A 182 -5.47 -15.19 3.64
CA SER A 182 -6.26 -14.94 2.42
C SER A 182 -7.74 -14.76 2.74
N GLY A 183 -8.36 -13.72 2.17
CA GLY A 183 -9.71 -13.25 2.46
C GLY A 183 -9.80 -12.32 3.68
N GLY A 184 -8.68 -12.03 4.34
CA GLY A 184 -8.59 -11.02 5.40
C GLY A 184 -8.57 -9.61 4.80
N GLY A 185 -8.57 -8.59 5.67
CA GLY A 185 -8.63 -7.19 5.23
C GLY A 185 -7.29 -6.48 5.30
N LEU A 186 -7.08 -5.58 4.34
CA LEU A 186 -6.10 -4.49 4.40
C LEU A 186 -6.84 -3.20 4.75
N PHE A 187 -6.38 -2.47 5.77
CA PHE A 187 -7.07 -1.32 6.34
C PHE A 187 -6.18 -0.08 6.32
N ASP A 188 -6.79 1.09 6.12
CA ASP A 188 -6.12 2.37 6.33
C ASP A 188 -6.07 2.75 7.82
N ALA A 189 -5.45 3.90 8.13
CA ALA A 189 -5.32 4.41 9.51
C ALA A 189 -6.66 4.72 10.20
N SER A 190 -7.76 4.88 9.44
CA SER A 190 -9.11 5.07 9.99
C SER A 190 -9.80 3.74 10.32
N GLY A 191 -9.24 2.61 9.88
CA GLY A 191 -9.85 1.29 9.98
C GLY A 191 -10.82 0.97 8.84
N ALA A 192 -10.88 1.79 7.78
CA ALA A 192 -11.65 1.47 6.60
C ALA A 192 -10.94 0.40 5.77
N LEU A 193 -11.71 -0.55 5.21
CA LEU A 193 -11.18 -1.58 4.31
C LEU A 193 -10.72 -0.92 3.01
N VAL A 194 -9.47 -1.16 2.60
CA VAL A 194 -8.89 -0.67 1.35
C VAL A 194 -8.43 -1.79 0.42
N GLY A 195 -8.46 -3.04 0.88
CA GLY A 195 -8.28 -4.20 0.02
C GLY A 195 -8.49 -5.55 0.72
N LEU A 196 -8.56 -6.61 -0.07
CA LEU A 196 -8.71 -7.99 0.43
C LEU A 196 -7.40 -8.77 0.27
N LEU A 197 -6.77 -9.18 1.38
CA LEU A 197 -5.52 -9.94 1.38
C LEU A 197 -5.68 -11.21 0.55
N THR A 198 -4.87 -11.42 -0.50
CA THR A 198 -5.15 -12.52 -1.46
C THR A 198 -3.93 -13.35 -1.82
N PHE A 199 -2.87 -12.74 -2.36
CA PHE A 199 -1.73 -13.51 -2.89
C PHE A 199 -0.39 -12.81 -2.67
N ARG A 200 0.67 -13.58 -2.88
CA ARG A 200 2.05 -13.09 -2.97
C ARG A 200 2.56 -13.34 -4.38
N ALA A 201 3.28 -12.40 -4.96
CA ALA A 201 3.90 -12.60 -6.27
C ALA A 201 4.84 -13.82 -6.25
N ARG A 202 4.86 -14.56 -7.37
CA ARG A 202 5.84 -15.64 -7.60
C ARG A 202 7.21 -15.01 -7.92
N GLY A 203 8.29 -15.56 -7.39
CA GLY A 203 9.67 -15.13 -7.69
C GLY A 203 10.38 -14.44 -6.52
N LYS A 204 11.46 -13.70 -6.81
CA LYS A 204 12.31 -13.03 -5.80
C LYS A 204 11.65 -11.80 -5.13
N GLY A 205 10.39 -11.48 -5.48
CA GLY A 205 9.62 -10.38 -4.89
C GLY A 205 9.15 -10.67 -3.46
N SER A 206 9.02 -9.60 -2.66
CA SER A 206 8.48 -9.62 -1.30
C SER A 206 7.09 -9.02 -1.17
N GLY A 207 6.52 -8.47 -2.25
CA GLY A 207 5.22 -7.79 -2.24
C GLY A 207 4.05 -8.72 -1.95
N PHE A 208 3.13 -8.22 -1.12
CA PHE A 208 1.88 -8.86 -0.74
C PHE A 208 0.72 -8.10 -1.39
N TYR A 209 -0.14 -8.82 -2.11
CA TYR A 209 -1.17 -8.23 -2.97
C TYR A 209 -2.55 -8.40 -2.36
N SER A 210 -3.27 -7.28 -2.35
CA SER A 210 -4.66 -7.20 -1.90
C SER A 210 -5.56 -6.76 -3.06
N LEU A 211 -6.71 -7.42 -3.20
CA LEU A 211 -7.69 -7.08 -4.24
C LEU A 211 -8.38 -5.75 -3.93
N PRO A 212 -8.81 -4.99 -4.96
CA PRO A 212 -9.43 -3.68 -4.77
C PRO A 212 -10.69 -3.73 -3.91
N VAL A 213 -10.85 -2.77 -3.01
CA VAL A 213 -12.11 -2.63 -2.25
C VAL A 213 -13.28 -2.21 -3.16
N GLU A 214 -12.98 -1.52 -4.26
CA GLU A 214 -13.91 -1.14 -5.33
C GLU A 214 -14.61 -2.39 -5.87
N TRP A 215 -13.88 -3.48 -6.09
CA TRP A 215 -14.48 -4.71 -6.58
C TRP A 215 -15.43 -5.33 -5.57
N ILE A 216 -15.17 -5.20 -4.27
CA ILE A 216 -16.09 -5.65 -3.22
C ILE A 216 -17.36 -4.80 -3.26
N ARG A 217 -17.19 -3.47 -3.24
CA ARG A 217 -18.29 -2.48 -3.24
C ARG A 217 -19.23 -2.65 -4.43
N ASP A 218 -18.65 -2.77 -5.64
CA ASP A 218 -19.41 -2.81 -6.88
C ASP A 218 -20.03 -4.19 -7.16
N ARG A 219 -19.58 -5.23 -6.47
CA ARG A 219 -20.06 -6.62 -6.63
C ARG A 219 -20.81 -7.15 -5.41
N LEU A 220 -21.23 -6.27 -4.49
CA LEU A 220 -22.13 -6.66 -3.41
C LEU A 220 -23.41 -7.27 -4.02
N PRO A 221 -23.71 -8.56 -3.75
CA PRO A 221 -24.75 -9.28 -4.48
C PRO A 221 -26.16 -8.85 -4.06
N MET A 222 -27.02 -8.60 -5.05
CA MET A 222 -28.46 -8.43 -4.87
C MET A 222 -29.12 -9.76 -4.49
N ASP A 223 -30.32 -9.71 -3.90
CA ASP A 223 -31.00 -10.89 -3.36
C ASP A 223 -31.22 -12.03 -4.37
N ASN A 224 -31.38 -11.71 -5.65
CA ASN A 224 -31.58 -12.69 -6.73
C ASN A 224 -30.29 -13.31 -7.28
N GLN A 225 -29.12 -12.89 -6.80
CA GLN A 225 -27.81 -13.38 -7.28
C GLN A 225 -27.21 -14.46 -6.37
N TRP A 226 -27.82 -14.71 -5.22
CA TRP A 226 -27.38 -15.74 -4.28
C TRP A 226 -27.76 -17.13 -4.77
N SER A 227 -26.85 -18.08 -4.59
CA SER A 227 -27.08 -19.51 -4.80
C SER A 227 -26.77 -20.28 -3.52
N ALA A 228 -27.45 -21.40 -3.29
CA ALA A 228 -27.05 -22.32 -2.22
C ALA A 228 -25.57 -22.71 -2.38
N LEU A 229 -24.87 -23.00 -1.28
CA LEU A 229 -23.47 -23.42 -1.34
C LEU A 229 -23.26 -24.62 -2.29
N TYR A 230 -22.25 -24.51 -3.15
CA TYR A 230 -21.80 -25.57 -4.06
C TYR A 230 -20.29 -25.52 -4.23
N ALA A 231 -19.69 -26.68 -4.53
CA ALA A 231 -18.25 -26.79 -4.75
C ALA A 231 -17.84 -26.08 -6.05
N ILE A 232 -16.89 -25.14 -5.95
CA ILE A 232 -16.35 -24.39 -7.09
C ILE A 232 -15.21 -25.21 -7.71
N HIS A 233 -15.34 -25.56 -9.00
CA HIS A 233 -14.36 -26.39 -9.72
C HIS A 233 -13.75 -25.68 -10.92
N GLY A 234 -12.50 -26.03 -11.25
CA GLY A 234 -11.85 -25.74 -12.54
C GLY A 234 -11.49 -24.28 -12.82
N GLU A 235 -12.18 -23.32 -12.21
CA GLU A 235 -11.97 -21.90 -12.44
C GLU A 235 -10.82 -21.35 -11.58
N ARG A 236 -9.91 -20.63 -12.25
CA ARG A 236 -8.74 -20.01 -11.63
C ARG A 236 -8.85 -18.49 -11.73
N PRO A 237 -8.58 -17.76 -10.63
CA PRO A 237 -8.54 -16.31 -10.67
C PRO A 237 -7.40 -15.80 -11.55
N PHE A 238 -7.49 -14.54 -11.96
CA PHE A 238 -6.55 -13.92 -12.89
C PHE A 238 -5.08 -14.14 -12.52
N TRP A 239 -4.74 -14.13 -11.23
CA TRP A 239 -3.38 -14.26 -10.70
C TRP A 239 -2.86 -15.71 -10.64
N GLN A 240 -3.74 -16.71 -10.82
CA GLN A 240 -3.39 -18.14 -10.90
C GLN A 240 -3.30 -18.66 -12.34
N ARG A 241 -3.50 -17.80 -13.34
CA ARG A 241 -3.42 -18.17 -14.77
C ARG A 241 -1.98 -18.40 -15.22
N ASP A 242 -1.85 -18.96 -16.42
CA ASP A 242 -0.57 -19.15 -17.07
C ASP A 242 0.09 -17.81 -17.41
N ALA A 243 1.42 -17.81 -17.54
CA ALA A 243 2.23 -16.59 -17.56
C ALA A 243 1.86 -15.61 -18.69
N ASP A 244 1.41 -16.09 -19.84
CA ASP A 244 0.97 -15.29 -20.98
C ASP A 244 -0.43 -14.66 -20.78
N ALA A 245 -1.24 -15.24 -19.89
CA ALA A 245 -2.57 -14.78 -19.53
C ALA A 245 -2.62 -13.94 -18.25
N LEU A 246 -1.49 -13.71 -17.58
CA LEU A 246 -1.40 -12.80 -16.44
C LEU A 246 -1.58 -11.33 -16.88
N PRO A 247 -2.07 -10.45 -15.99
CA PRO A 247 -2.07 -9.01 -16.22
C PRO A 247 -0.66 -8.46 -16.52
N TYR A 248 -0.60 -7.35 -17.26
CA TYR A 248 0.66 -6.74 -17.69
C TYR A 248 1.63 -6.47 -16.53
N PHE A 249 1.16 -5.87 -15.44
CA PHE A 249 2.02 -5.55 -14.28
C PHE A 249 2.68 -6.80 -13.69
N MET A 250 1.95 -7.92 -13.60
CA MET A 250 2.49 -9.19 -13.10
C MET A 250 3.53 -9.76 -14.06
N ARG A 251 3.27 -9.71 -15.36
CA ARG A 251 4.20 -10.18 -16.40
C ARG A 251 5.48 -9.36 -16.44
N VAL A 252 5.36 -8.04 -16.32
CA VAL A 252 6.50 -7.12 -16.20
C VAL A 252 7.29 -7.44 -14.93
N SER A 253 6.63 -7.56 -13.78
CA SER A 253 7.29 -7.90 -12.51
C SER A 253 8.10 -9.21 -12.62
N LEU A 254 7.55 -10.25 -13.25
CA LEU A 254 8.28 -11.49 -13.51
C LEU A 254 9.54 -11.25 -14.37
N LEU A 255 9.42 -10.56 -15.49
CA LEU A 255 10.56 -10.26 -16.37
C LEU A 255 11.63 -9.40 -15.69
N GLU A 256 11.23 -8.43 -14.87
CA GLU A 256 12.15 -7.61 -14.07
C GLU A 256 12.92 -8.46 -13.05
N THR A 257 12.26 -9.42 -12.38
CA THR A 257 12.95 -10.33 -11.44
C THR A 257 13.93 -11.29 -12.13
N GLU A 258 13.68 -11.60 -13.41
CA GLU A 258 14.56 -12.40 -14.26
C GLU A 258 15.69 -11.57 -14.90
N GLY A 259 15.66 -10.24 -14.77
CA GLY A 259 16.62 -9.34 -15.42
C GLY A 259 16.48 -9.28 -16.94
N ARG A 260 15.31 -9.64 -17.49
CA ARG A 260 15.05 -9.66 -18.94
C ARG A 260 14.59 -8.29 -19.43
N TRP A 261 15.45 -7.30 -19.33
CA TRP A 261 15.10 -5.89 -19.57
C TRP A 261 14.63 -5.59 -20.99
N ASP A 262 15.20 -6.22 -22.02
CA ASP A 262 14.70 -6.08 -23.40
C ASP A 262 13.23 -6.55 -23.53
N ALA A 263 12.89 -7.67 -22.89
CA ALA A 263 11.53 -8.18 -22.88
C ALA A 263 10.57 -7.27 -22.08
N VAL A 264 11.08 -6.57 -21.05
CA VAL A 264 10.30 -5.53 -20.35
C VAL A 264 10.00 -4.37 -21.29
N LEU A 265 10.96 -3.90 -22.10
CA LEU A 265 10.72 -2.85 -23.09
C LEU A 265 9.62 -3.25 -24.08
N ASP A 266 9.73 -4.44 -24.67
CA ASP A 266 8.72 -4.96 -25.60
C ASP A 266 7.33 -5.05 -24.97
N LEU A 267 7.26 -5.49 -23.71
CA LEU A 267 5.99 -5.65 -23.01
C LEU A 267 5.38 -4.30 -22.60
N THR A 268 6.20 -3.34 -22.18
CA THR A 268 5.75 -1.99 -21.81
C THR A 268 5.22 -1.20 -23.02
N ASP A 269 5.73 -1.46 -24.23
CA ASP A 269 5.18 -0.86 -25.45
C ASP A 269 3.76 -1.38 -25.75
N ARG A 270 3.52 -2.70 -25.57
CA ARG A 270 2.18 -3.29 -25.69
C ARG A 270 1.24 -2.81 -24.59
N TRP A 271 1.74 -2.71 -23.36
CA TRP A 271 0.96 -2.23 -22.21
C TRP A 271 0.54 -0.77 -22.40
N SER A 272 1.47 0.12 -22.74
CA SER A 272 1.17 1.54 -23.00
C SER A 272 0.19 1.72 -24.15
N SER A 273 0.27 0.86 -25.18
CA SER A 273 -0.67 0.90 -26.31
C SER A 273 -2.09 0.47 -25.90
N ALA A 274 -2.21 -0.51 -25.00
CA ALA A 274 -3.50 -1.00 -24.52
C ALA A 274 -4.14 -0.05 -23.48
N PHE A 275 -3.32 0.65 -22.70
CA PHE A 275 -3.75 1.51 -21.60
C PHE A 275 -2.97 2.85 -21.63
N PRO A 276 -3.30 3.76 -22.57
CA PRO A 276 -2.50 4.98 -22.81
C PRO A 276 -2.49 5.97 -21.64
N ASP A 277 -3.48 5.91 -20.75
CA ASP A 277 -3.58 6.77 -19.57
C ASP A 277 -2.96 6.14 -18.31
N ASN A 278 -2.31 4.98 -18.43
CA ASN A 278 -1.62 4.32 -17.31
C ASN A 278 -0.12 4.69 -17.28
N ALA A 279 0.34 5.25 -16.16
CA ALA A 279 1.74 5.60 -15.94
C ALA A 279 2.67 4.40 -15.68
N GLU A 280 2.15 3.30 -15.13
CA GLU A 280 2.93 2.11 -14.74
C GLU A 280 3.83 1.54 -15.85
N PRO A 281 3.36 1.34 -17.11
CA PRO A 281 4.25 0.83 -18.15
C PRO A 281 5.42 1.78 -18.45
N LEU A 282 5.23 3.10 -18.31
CA LEU A 282 6.28 4.09 -18.51
C LEU A 282 7.30 4.06 -17.36
N LEU A 283 6.87 3.78 -16.13
CA LEU A 283 7.75 3.55 -14.98
C LEU A 283 8.65 2.33 -15.22
N SER A 284 8.05 1.20 -15.56
CA SER A 284 8.80 -0.04 -15.85
C SER A 284 9.70 0.12 -17.07
N ARG A 285 9.27 0.88 -18.09
CA ARG A 285 10.12 1.23 -19.23
C ARG A 285 11.34 2.03 -18.81
N GLY A 286 11.16 3.07 -17.99
CA GLY A 286 12.26 3.87 -17.45
C GLY A 286 13.25 3.02 -16.66
N LYS A 287 12.75 2.13 -15.79
CA LYS A 287 13.57 1.18 -15.02
C LYS A 287 14.36 0.23 -15.93
N ALA A 288 13.71 -0.34 -16.95
CA ALA A 288 14.39 -1.20 -17.92
C ALA A 288 15.50 -0.45 -18.68
N LEU A 289 15.24 0.78 -19.13
CA LEU A 289 16.22 1.63 -19.81
C LEU A 289 17.41 2.00 -18.91
N GLN A 290 17.20 2.18 -17.60
CA GLN A 290 18.32 2.38 -16.66
C GLN A 290 19.20 1.14 -16.55
N ASN A 291 18.59 -0.05 -16.44
CA ASN A 291 19.33 -1.31 -16.35
C ASN A 291 20.04 -1.68 -17.66
N LEU A 292 19.60 -1.12 -18.79
CA LEU A 292 20.25 -1.23 -20.10
C LEU A 292 21.24 -0.09 -20.37
N GLU A 293 21.57 0.74 -19.37
CA GLU A 293 22.51 1.86 -19.49
C GLU A 293 22.12 2.89 -20.58
N HIS A 294 20.82 3.15 -20.72
CA HIS A 294 20.25 4.13 -21.63
C HIS A 294 19.64 5.33 -20.89
N PRO A 295 20.44 6.12 -20.13
CA PRO A 295 19.91 7.10 -19.19
C PRO A 295 19.15 8.26 -19.85
N ARG A 296 19.51 8.66 -21.08
CA ARG A 296 18.74 9.68 -21.82
C ARG A 296 17.31 9.20 -22.14
N ALA A 297 17.17 7.96 -22.56
CA ALA A 297 15.87 7.37 -22.85
C ALA A 297 15.08 7.14 -21.55
N ALA A 298 15.75 6.75 -20.46
CA ALA A 298 15.13 6.62 -19.15
C ALA A 298 14.52 7.96 -18.66
N VAL A 299 15.23 9.08 -18.83
CA VAL A 299 14.69 10.41 -18.50
C VAL A 299 13.38 10.68 -19.25
N LEU A 300 13.31 10.33 -20.54
CA LEU A 300 12.08 10.50 -21.32
C LEU A 300 10.95 9.64 -20.78
N ALA A 301 11.20 8.34 -20.55
CA ALA A 301 10.19 7.43 -20.04
C ALA A 301 9.61 7.87 -18.68
N PHE A 302 10.46 8.26 -17.72
CA PHE A 302 9.98 8.76 -16.44
C PHE A 302 9.29 10.13 -16.54
N SER A 303 9.79 11.02 -17.41
CA SER A 303 9.11 12.30 -17.66
C SER A 303 7.71 12.07 -18.23
N ASP A 304 7.55 11.09 -19.11
CA ASP A 304 6.27 10.70 -19.68
C ASP A 304 5.34 10.10 -18.63
N ALA A 305 5.86 9.27 -17.73
CA ALA A 305 5.11 8.78 -16.57
C ALA A 305 4.59 9.94 -15.71
N LEU A 306 5.42 10.95 -15.44
CA LEU A 306 5.05 12.13 -14.64
C LEU A 306 4.06 13.07 -15.35
N ARG A 307 3.91 12.98 -16.68
CA ARG A 307 2.83 13.68 -17.38
C ARG A 307 1.46 13.07 -17.05
N LEU A 308 1.41 11.77 -16.75
CA LEU A 308 0.20 11.05 -16.35
C LEU A 308 -0.01 11.08 -14.83
N ALA A 309 1.07 10.93 -14.06
CA ALA A 309 1.04 10.91 -12.58
C ALA A 309 2.13 11.85 -12.00
N PRO A 310 1.85 13.16 -11.85
CA PRO A 310 2.86 14.17 -11.48
C PRO A 310 3.51 13.99 -10.11
N ASP A 311 2.81 13.31 -9.19
CA ASP A 311 3.24 13.07 -7.82
C ASP A 311 3.67 11.61 -7.60
N GLU A 312 4.01 10.88 -8.67
CA GLU A 312 4.49 9.49 -8.62
C GLU A 312 5.94 9.42 -8.07
N PRO A 313 6.15 8.94 -6.82
CA PRO A 313 7.46 8.99 -6.18
C PRO A 313 8.50 8.13 -6.92
N ALA A 314 8.09 6.98 -7.47
CA ALA A 314 8.97 6.06 -8.18
C ALA A 314 9.52 6.68 -9.48
N ALA A 315 8.73 7.49 -10.19
CA ALA A 315 9.20 8.21 -11.38
C ALA A 315 10.24 9.26 -11.01
N TRP A 316 10.00 10.04 -9.95
CA TRP A 316 10.96 11.04 -9.47
C TRP A 316 12.27 10.41 -9.00
N TYR A 317 12.19 9.27 -8.32
CA TYR A 317 13.36 8.47 -7.94
C TYR A 317 14.15 7.99 -9.17
N GLY A 318 13.45 7.41 -10.15
CA GLY A 318 14.03 6.99 -11.42
C GLY A 318 14.70 8.15 -12.16
N LEU A 319 14.05 9.31 -12.25
CA LEU A 319 14.64 10.52 -12.83
C LEU A 319 15.92 10.95 -12.12
N ALA A 320 15.95 10.93 -10.79
CA ALA A 320 17.13 11.31 -10.02
C ALA A 320 18.34 10.43 -10.40
N ILE A 321 18.15 9.10 -10.43
CA ILE A 321 19.19 8.16 -10.85
C ILE A 321 19.62 8.43 -12.29
N ALA A 322 18.66 8.61 -13.21
CA ALA A 322 18.99 8.86 -14.63
C ALA A 322 19.76 10.18 -14.84
N TYR A 323 19.40 11.25 -14.12
CA TYR A 323 20.12 12.51 -14.14
C TYR A 323 21.51 12.40 -13.53
N ALA A 324 21.67 11.63 -12.45
CA ALA A 324 22.98 11.35 -11.87
C ALA A 324 23.91 10.65 -12.87
N SER A 325 23.41 9.62 -13.58
CA SER A 325 24.16 8.93 -14.64
C SER A 325 24.55 9.85 -15.81
N LEU A 326 23.78 10.91 -16.07
CA LEU A 326 24.06 11.91 -17.11
C LEU A 326 24.96 13.05 -16.65
N GLY A 327 25.24 13.17 -15.33
CA GLY A 327 25.90 14.34 -14.75
C GLY A 327 25.05 15.62 -14.74
N ASP A 328 23.72 15.52 -14.92
CA ASP A 328 22.80 16.66 -14.87
C ASP A 328 22.49 17.04 -13.40
N ASN A 329 23.42 17.78 -12.80
CA ASN A 329 23.29 18.23 -11.41
C ASN A 329 22.02 19.08 -11.14
N PRO A 330 21.62 20.03 -12.02
CA PRO A 330 20.34 20.72 -11.87
C PRO A 330 19.12 19.78 -11.89
N GLY A 331 19.07 18.83 -12.83
CA GLY A 331 17.99 17.84 -12.93
C GLY A 331 17.91 16.95 -11.69
N LEU A 332 19.05 16.42 -11.26
CA LEU A 332 19.19 15.59 -10.06
C LEU A 332 18.63 16.31 -8.82
N ARG A 333 19.06 17.54 -8.54
CA ARG A 333 18.60 18.28 -7.35
C ARG A 333 17.08 18.51 -7.36
N ARG A 334 16.49 18.79 -8.52
CA ARG A 334 15.03 18.95 -8.64
C ARG A 334 14.30 17.65 -8.33
N ALA A 335 14.78 16.54 -8.90
CA ALA A 335 14.19 15.23 -8.67
C ALA A 335 14.31 14.80 -7.20
N GLN A 336 15.48 14.99 -6.57
CA GLN A 336 15.69 14.71 -5.14
C GLN A 336 14.74 15.50 -4.24
N ALA A 337 14.59 16.80 -4.49
CA ALA A 337 13.67 17.63 -3.72
C ALA A 337 12.22 17.12 -3.83
N LYS A 338 11.81 16.66 -5.02
CA LYS A 338 10.48 16.07 -5.21
C LYS A 338 10.32 14.74 -4.50
N VAL A 339 11.30 13.84 -4.55
CA VAL A 339 11.26 12.58 -3.79
C VAL A 339 11.12 12.88 -2.29
N GLY A 340 11.92 13.81 -1.74
CA GLY A 340 11.84 14.17 -0.32
C GLY A 340 10.52 14.80 0.12
N MET A 341 9.78 15.46 -0.80
CA MET A 341 8.44 15.97 -0.50
C MET A 341 7.36 14.88 -0.53
N LEU A 342 7.58 13.81 -1.30
CA LEU A 342 6.58 12.78 -1.55
C LEU A 342 6.75 11.56 -0.64
N ASP A 343 7.98 11.12 -0.41
CA ASP A 343 8.31 9.92 0.37
C ASP A 343 9.72 10.05 1.00
N GLU A 344 9.74 10.27 2.32
CA GLU A 344 10.97 10.43 3.11
C GLU A 344 11.83 9.14 3.13
N ASN A 345 11.19 7.97 3.17
CA ASN A 345 11.90 6.69 3.18
C ASN A 345 12.58 6.45 1.84
N LEU A 346 11.88 6.75 0.75
CA LEU A 346 12.42 6.67 -0.60
C LEU A 346 13.53 7.70 -0.82
N ALA A 347 13.42 8.89 -0.24
CA ALA A 347 14.48 9.90 -0.26
C ALA A 347 15.74 9.40 0.47
N ALA A 348 15.60 8.82 1.66
CA ALA A 348 16.71 8.23 2.39
C ALA A 348 17.40 7.11 1.61
N LYS A 349 16.61 6.27 0.91
CA LYS A 349 17.15 5.23 0.03
C LYS A 349 17.92 5.83 -1.15
N LEU A 350 17.40 6.89 -1.77
CA LEU A 350 18.02 7.57 -2.89
C LEU A 350 19.38 8.17 -2.51
N GLU A 351 19.50 8.77 -1.32
CA GLU A 351 20.77 9.31 -0.81
C GLU A 351 21.86 8.23 -0.67
N VAL A 352 21.47 7.04 -0.21
CA VAL A 352 22.39 5.90 -0.07
C VAL A 352 22.83 5.41 -1.45
N GLU A 353 21.89 5.25 -2.38
CA GLU A 353 22.19 4.75 -3.73
C GLU A 353 23.10 5.71 -4.52
N LEU A 354 22.92 7.02 -4.34
CA LEU A 354 23.76 8.04 -4.96
C LEU A 354 25.10 8.29 -4.24
N GLY A 355 25.38 7.57 -3.14
CA GLY A 355 26.61 7.75 -2.36
C GLY A 355 26.72 9.11 -1.65
N LEU A 356 25.59 9.76 -1.36
CA LEU A 356 25.53 11.11 -0.78
C LEU A 356 25.54 11.11 0.75
N ARG A 357 25.28 9.97 1.40
CA ARG A 357 25.53 9.79 2.84
C ARG A 357 26.99 9.40 3.09
N ASN A 358 27.79 10.37 3.49
CA ASN A 358 28.97 10.07 4.32
C ASN A 358 28.45 9.63 5.69
N PHE A 359 28.76 8.39 6.10
CA PHE A 359 28.54 7.95 7.48
C PHE A 359 29.14 9.00 8.43
N ARG A 360 28.29 9.73 9.15
CA ARG A 360 28.67 10.62 10.25
C ARG A 360 28.29 9.98 11.56
#